data_AF-A0AAU7JIQ8-F1
#
_entry.id   AF-A0AAU7JIQ8-F1
#
_cell.length_a   1.000
_cell.length_b   1.000
_cell.length_c   1.000
_cell.angle_alpha   90.00
_cell.angle_beta   90.00
_cell.angle_gamma   90.00
#
_symmetry.space_group_name_H-M   'P 1'
#
loop_
_entity.id
_entity.type
_entity.pdbx_description
1 polymer ?
#
loop_
_entity_poly.entity_id
_entity_poly.type
_entity_poly.pdbx_seq_one_letter_code
_entity_poly.pdbx_strand_id
1 'polypeptide(L)'
;MQTEEEHRRKESVSEGTHTKAPQRPLSVLRSLRDELRARLLQDVADFRVYVALENAILAIEEAEAAEPKANRTHGVRDWARKLLEESGPLSTSQIVDKLHGLGAHTTVSSVSSSLSQASDFVSVSFQGSRRWWLAGRPIPEDPASPPQIGARARNRAR
;
A
#
# COMPACT_ATOMS: atom_id res chain seq x y z
N MET A 1 -6.66 16.90 85.56
CA MET A 1 -7.07 17.38 84.24
C MET A 1 -5.81 17.49 83.40
N GLN A 2 -5.60 16.49 82.55
CA GLN A 2 -4.47 16.34 81.65
C GLN A 2 -5.03 16.56 80.25
N THR A 3 -4.63 17.63 79.57
CA THR A 3 -4.77 17.81 78.11
C THR A 3 -4.16 19.16 77.77
N GLU A 4 -3.16 19.19 76.88
CA GLU A 4 -2.96 20.21 75.80
C GLU A 4 -1.50 20.49 75.38
N GLU A 5 -0.47 19.83 75.89
CA GLU A 5 0.92 20.11 75.45
C GLU A 5 1.71 18.91 74.90
N GLU A 6 1.04 17.91 74.32
CA GLU A 6 1.72 16.75 73.73
C GLU A 6 1.17 16.36 72.34
N HIS A 7 1.14 17.31 71.41
CA HIS A 7 0.97 17.02 69.98
C HIS A 7 2.05 17.69 69.10
N ARG A 8 3.24 17.93 69.68
CA ARG A 8 4.41 18.50 68.98
C ARG A 8 5.33 17.45 68.34
N ARG A 9 4.82 16.26 68.01
CA ARG A 9 5.58 15.20 67.34
C ARG A 9 4.68 14.39 66.43
N LYS A 10 4.70 14.73 65.13
CA LYS A 10 4.59 13.84 63.96
C LYS A 10 4.01 14.63 62.79
N GLU A 11 4.83 15.49 62.22
CA GLU A 11 4.76 15.79 60.79
C GLU A 11 6.18 16.22 60.39
N SER A 12 7.08 15.26 60.50
CA SER A 12 8.29 15.23 59.69
C SER A 12 7.82 15.10 58.24
N VAL A 13 7.49 16.25 57.66
CA VAL A 13 7.44 16.51 56.24
C VAL A 13 8.67 15.86 55.66
N SER A 14 8.45 14.80 54.90
CA SER A 14 9.44 14.21 54.02
C SER A 14 9.82 15.32 53.04
N GLU A 15 10.87 16.05 53.39
CA GLU A 15 11.56 17.02 52.57
C GLU A 15 12.25 16.24 51.45
N GLY A 16 11.42 15.77 50.52
CA GLY A 16 11.81 15.15 49.28
C GLY A 16 12.50 16.21 48.47
N THR A 17 13.83 16.18 48.54
CA THR A 17 14.78 16.76 47.61
C THR A 17 14.20 16.81 46.19
N HIS A 18 13.70 17.97 45.78
CA HIS A 18 13.63 18.33 44.37
C HIS A 18 14.62 19.47 44.17
N THR A 19 15.89 19.08 44.14
CA THR A 19 16.92 19.76 43.35
C THR A 19 16.38 19.94 41.94
N LYS A 20 15.69 21.07 41.70
CA LYS A 20 15.18 21.45 40.39
C LYS A 20 16.41 21.85 39.57
N ALA A 21 17.01 20.87 38.92
CA ALA A 21 18.06 21.07 37.93
C ALA A 21 17.64 22.22 36.99
N PRO A 22 18.59 23.04 36.48
CA PRO A 22 18.27 24.13 35.59
C PRO A 22 17.49 23.56 34.40
N GLN A 23 16.18 23.77 34.42
CA GLN A 23 15.31 23.27 33.37
C GLN A 23 15.75 23.98 32.10
N ARG A 24 16.13 23.18 31.10
CA ARG A 24 16.54 23.72 29.80
C ARG A 24 15.44 24.67 29.32
N PRO A 25 15.77 25.84 28.78
CA PRO A 25 14.76 26.84 28.40
C PRO A 25 13.66 26.24 27.49
N LEU A 26 14.01 25.26 26.65
CA LEU A 26 13.06 24.51 25.83
C LEU A 26 12.06 23.64 26.62
N SER A 27 12.43 23.05 27.76
CA SER A 27 11.48 22.29 28.57
C SER A 27 10.46 23.20 29.24
N VAL A 28 10.88 24.38 29.70
CA VAL A 28 9.98 25.39 30.28
C VAL A 28 9.00 25.90 29.22
N LEU A 29 9.49 26.22 28.02
CA LEU A 29 8.62 26.68 26.92
C LEU A 29 7.62 25.61 26.49
N ARG A 30 8.00 24.32 26.49
CA ARG A 30 7.06 23.22 26.21
C ARG A 30 5.97 23.12 27.28
N SER A 31 6.34 23.18 28.56
CA SER A 31 5.37 23.15 29.65
C SER A 31 4.38 24.32 29.60
N LEU A 32 4.86 25.54 29.34
CA LEU A 32 4.00 26.72 29.19
C LEU A 32 3.07 26.60 27.98
N ARG A 33 3.57 26.10 26.86
CA ARG A 33 2.77 25.84 25.66
C ARG A 33 1.67 24.82 25.94
N ASP A 34 1.99 23.73 26.64
CA ASP A 34 1.04 22.66 26.93
C ASP A 34 -0.03 23.12 27.93
N GLU A 35 0.35 23.93 28.94
CA GLU A 35 -0.59 24.56 29.87
C GLU A 35 -1.54 25.55 29.17
N LEU A 36 -1.00 26.41 28.29
CA LEU A 36 -1.79 27.36 27.51
C LEU A 36 -2.75 26.62 26.56
N ARG A 37 -2.28 25.55 25.91
CA ARG A 37 -3.12 24.69 25.06
C ARG A 37 -4.26 24.05 25.86
N ALA A 38 -3.99 23.57 27.08
CA ALA A 38 -5.01 23.00 27.95
C ALA A 38 -6.10 24.02 28.32
N ARG A 39 -5.70 25.25 28.69
CA ARG A 39 -6.66 26.34 28.98
C ARG A 39 -7.51 26.69 27.76
N LEU A 40 -6.90 26.85 26.59
CA LEU A 40 -7.63 27.16 25.36
C LEU A 40 -8.62 26.05 24.97
N LEU A 41 -8.28 24.77 25.18
CA LEU A 41 -9.20 23.66 24.95
C LEU A 41 -10.39 23.67 25.92
N GLN A 42 -10.21 24.16 27.14
CA GLN A 42 -11.24 24.19 28.17
C GLN A 42 -12.19 25.39 28.01
N ASP A 43 -11.62 26.58 27.80
CA ASP A 43 -12.36 27.83 27.92
C ASP A 43 -12.91 28.34 26.58
N VAL A 44 -12.32 27.94 25.44
CA VAL A 44 -12.67 28.49 24.12
C VAL A 44 -13.25 27.40 23.22
N ALA A 45 -14.55 27.52 22.92
CA ALA A 45 -15.24 26.60 22.00
C ALA A 45 -14.64 26.63 20.59
N ASP A 46 -14.34 27.81 20.06
CA ASP A 46 -13.77 27.98 18.72
C ASP A 46 -12.40 27.33 18.57
N PHE A 47 -11.59 27.30 19.64
CA PHE A 47 -10.29 26.63 19.61
C PHE A 47 -10.44 25.10 19.49
N ARG A 48 -11.47 24.52 20.12
CA ARG A 48 -11.79 23.09 19.95
C ARG A 48 -12.24 22.78 18.53
N VAL A 49 -13.05 23.65 17.92
CA VAL A 49 -13.49 23.52 16.53
C VAL A 49 -12.29 23.59 15.59
N TYR A 50 -11.39 24.56 15.80
CA TYR A 50 -10.15 24.69 15.04
C TYR A 50 -9.26 23.43 15.14
N VAL A 51 -9.04 22.90 16.36
CA VAL A 51 -8.26 21.66 16.55
C VAL A 51 -8.94 20.45 15.92
N ALA A 52 -10.28 20.35 15.97
CA ALA A 52 -11.02 19.29 15.33
C ALA A 52 -10.89 19.35 13.79
N LEU A 53 -10.92 20.55 13.21
CA LEU A 53 -10.71 20.77 11.78
C LEU A 53 -9.29 20.40 11.36
N GLU A 54 -8.26 20.84 12.09
CA GLU A 54 -6.86 20.48 11.82
C GLU A 54 -6.64 18.95 11.89
N ASN A 55 -7.21 18.29 12.90
CA ASN A 55 -7.14 16.83 13.00
C ASN A 55 -7.90 16.14 11.87
N ALA A 56 -9.04 16.69 11.43
CA ALA A 56 -9.80 16.16 10.30
C ALA A 56 -9.04 16.33 8.97
N ILE A 57 -8.41 17.48 8.76
CA ILE A 57 -7.55 17.74 7.59
C ILE A 57 -6.38 16.77 7.61
N LEU A 58 -5.65 16.64 8.72
CA LEU A 58 -4.56 15.67 8.85
C LEU A 58 -5.04 14.23 8.63
N ALA A 59 -6.23 13.87 9.10
CA ALA A 59 -6.78 12.53 8.87
C ALA A 59 -7.16 12.31 7.41
N ILE A 60 -7.62 13.35 6.71
CA ILE A 60 -7.92 13.30 5.27
C ILE A 60 -6.61 13.25 4.48
N GLU A 61 -5.63 14.08 4.80
CA GLU A 61 -4.29 14.08 4.19
C GLU A 61 -3.57 12.77 4.45
N GLU A 62 -3.68 12.21 5.66
CA GLU A 62 -3.15 10.89 5.99
C GLU A 62 -3.95 9.78 5.31
N ALA A 63 -5.27 9.91 5.12
CA ALA A 63 -6.06 8.94 4.33
C ALA A 63 -5.81 9.07 2.82
N GLU A 64 -5.44 10.25 2.33
CA GLU A 64 -5.05 10.52 0.95
C GLU A 64 -3.59 10.07 0.70
N ALA A 65 -2.70 10.22 1.69
CA ALA A 65 -1.34 9.70 1.67
C ALA A 65 -1.28 8.19 1.96
N ALA A 66 -2.19 7.69 2.79
CA ALA A 66 -2.46 6.27 3.05
C ALA A 66 -3.65 5.81 2.22
N GLU A 67 -3.62 6.14 0.92
CA GLU A 67 -4.31 5.35 -0.09
C GLU A 67 -4.22 3.88 0.32
N PRO A 68 -5.35 3.21 0.63
CA PRO A 68 -5.32 1.77 0.67
C PRO A 68 -4.74 1.34 -0.68
N LYS A 69 -3.90 0.31 -0.71
CA LYS A 69 -3.66 -0.47 -1.93
C LYS A 69 -4.98 -1.14 -2.35
N ALA A 70 -5.98 -0.34 -2.69
CA ALA A 70 -7.20 -0.75 -3.32
C ALA A 70 -6.85 -0.86 -4.80
N ASN A 71 -6.51 -2.09 -5.17
CA ASN A 71 -6.61 -2.70 -6.49
C ASN A 71 -7.72 -2.10 -7.39
N ARG A 72 -7.55 -0.89 -7.93
CA ARG A 72 -8.50 -0.23 -8.83
C ARG A 72 -7.85 0.60 -9.94
N THR A 73 -6.61 0.31 -10.28
CA THR A 73 -6.24 0.28 -11.70
C THR A 73 -6.29 -1.18 -12.08
N HIS A 74 -7.22 -1.56 -12.97
CA HIS A 74 -7.09 -2.84 -13.66
C HIS A 74 -5.67 -2.89 -14.20
N GLY A 75 -4.82 -3.73 -13.60
CA GLY A 75 -3.43 -3.79 -13.99
C GLY A 75 -3.38 -4.23 -15.45
N VAL A 76 -2.26 -3.97 -16.14
CA VAL A 76 -1.99 -4.52 -17.47
C VAL A 76 -2.39 -6.01 -17.57
N ARG A 77 -2.23 -6.75 -16.46
CA ARG A 77 -2.64 -8.15 -16.28
C ARG A 77 -4.15 -8.38 -16.32
N ASP A 78 -4.97 -7.59 -15.64
CA ASP A 78 -6.42 -7.79 -15.63
C ASP A 78 -7.03 -7.46 -16.99
N TRP A 79 -6.53 -6.39 -17.63
CA TRP A 79 -6.90 -6.09 -19.01
C TRP A 79 -6.43 -7.15 -19.99
N ALA A 80 -5.19 -7.62 -19.88
CA ALA A 80 -4.69 -8.70 -20.72
C ALA A 80 -5.52 -9.99 -20.53
N ARG A 81 -5.94 -10.30 -19.28
CA ARG A 81 -6.82 -11.44 -19.00
C ARG A 81 -8.14 -11.29 -19.74
N LYS A 82 -8.83 -10.16 -19.57
CA LYS A 82 -10.11 -9.87 -20.24
C LYS A 82 -9.99 -9.93 -21.76
N LEU A 83 -8.92 -9.36 -22.32
CA LEU A 83 -8.67 -9.37 -23.77
C LEU A 83 -8.45 -10.79 -24.31
N LEU A 84 -7.71 -11.63 -23.59
CA LEU A 84 -7.48 -13.04 -23.98
C LEU A 84 -8.75 -13.89 -23.81
N GLU A 85 -9.60 -13.58 -22.84
CA GLU A 85 -10.90 -14.23 -22.65
C GLU A 85 -11.86 -13.95 -23.82
N GLU A 86 -11.86 -12.72 -24.32
CA GLU A 86 -12.77 -12.27 -25.39
C GLU A 86 -12.24 -12.60 -26.80
N SER A 87 -10.94 -12.43 -27.04
CA SER A 87 -10.37 -12.43 -28.40
C SER A 87 -9.56 -13.67 -28.77
N GLY A 88 -9.26 -14.55 -27.81
CA GLY A 88 -8.38 -15.69 -28.06
C GLY A 88 -6.89 -15.35 -27.87
N PRO A 89 -5.97 -16.17 -28.40
CA PRO A 89 -4.52 -15.99 -28.22
C PRO A 89 -4.00 -14.79 -29.00
N LEU A 90 -3.37 -13.86 -28.28
CA LEU A 90 -2.88 -12.58 -28.82
C LEU A 90 -1.36 -12.43 -28.67
N SER A 91 -0.73 -11.72 -29.60
CA SER A 91 0.67 -11.31 -29.47
C SER A 91 0.83 -10.18 -28.45
N THR A 92 2.04 -9.99 -27.93
CA THR A 92 2.33 -8.87 -27.02
C THR A 92 2.02 -7.52 -27.67
N SER A 93 2.33 -7.36 -28.97
CA SER A 93 2.02 -6.12 -29.71
C SER A 93 0.52 -5.86 -29.77
N GLN A 94 -0.29 -6.87 -30.08
CA GLN A 94 -1.75 -6.74 -30.14
C GLN A 94 -2.36 -6.36 -28.78
N ILE A 95 -1.81 -6.90 -27.68
CA ILE A 95 -2.24 -6.53 -26.34
C ILE A 95 -1.92 -5.05 -26.07
N VAL A 96 -0.72 -4.59 -26.45
CA VAL A 96 -0.31 -3.18 -26.29
C VAL A 96 -1.20 -2.26 -27.11
N ASP A 97 -1.46 -2.58 -28.38
CA ASP A 97 -2.30 -1.76 -29.26
C ASP A 97 -3.72 -1.59 -28.69
N LYS A 98 -4.30 -2.68 -28.15
CA LYS A 98 -5.61 -2.63 -27.50
C LYS A 98 -5.60 -1.84 -26.19
N LEU A 99 -4.52 -1.93 -25.41
CA LEU A 99 -4.33 -1.14 -24.19
C LEU A 99 -4.16 0.35 -24.49
N HIS A 100 -3.44 0.70 -25.56
CA HIS A 100 -3.31 2.08 -26.02
C HIS A 100 -4.66 2.65 -26.46
N GLY A 101 -5.48 1.84 -27.14
CA GLY A 101 -6.86 2.21 -27.48
C GLY A 101 -7.78 2.49 -26.28
N LEU A 102 -7.42 1.99 -25.10
CA LEU A 102 -8.12 2.23 -23.82
C LEU A 102 -7.50 3.38 -23.00
N GLY A 103 -6.51 4.09 -23.55
CA GLY A 103 -5.83 5.21 -22.89
C GLY A 103 -4.68 4.78 -21.97
N ALA A 104 -4.25 3.52 -21.98
CA ALA A 104 -3.11 3.06 -21.19
C ALA A 104 -1.79 3.25 -21.96
N HIS A 105 -0.89 4.06 -21.42
CA HIS A 105 0.46 4.24 -21.98
C HIS A 105 1.42 3.16 -21.46
N THR A 106 1.52 2.05 -22.17
CA THR A 106 2.38 0.91 -21.81
C THR A 106 3.32 0.51 -22.95
N THR A 107 4.49 -0.05 -22.65
CA THR A 107 5.45 -0.50 -23.67
C THR A 107 5.38 -2.01 -23.84
N VAL A 108 5.77 -2.51 -25.03
CA VAL A 108 5.85 -3.95 -25.31
C VAL A 108 6.70 -4.69 -24.27
N SER A 109 7.82 -4.10 -23.85
CA SER A 109 8.71 -4.68 -22.83
C SER A 109 8.04 -4.75 -21.46
N SER A 110 7.29 -3.72 -21.07
CA SER A 110 6.56 -3.68 -19.79
C SER A 110 5.45 -4.73 -19.76
N VAL A 111 4.68 -4.85 -20.84
CA VAL A 111 3.63 -5.87 -20.97
C VAL A 111 4.25 -7.27 -20.98
N SER A 112 5.28 -7.51 -21.80
CA SER A 112 5.96 -8.82 -21.87
C SER A 112 6.50 -9.26 -20.51
N SER A 113 7.19 -8.36 -19.80
CA SER A 113 7.72 -8.62 -18.45
C SER A 113 6.58 -8.92 -17.46
N SER A 114 5.51 -8.12 -17.49
CA SER A 114 4.36 -8.29 -16.61
C SER A 114 3.63 -9.60 -16.81
N LEU A 115 3.49 -10.05 -18.06
CA LEU A 115 2.85 -11.33 -18.42
C LEU A 115 3.75 -12.52 -18.08
N SER A 116 5.07 -12.41 -18.33
CA SER A 116 6.04 -13.48 -18.03
C SER A 116 6.15 -13.76 -16.52
N GLN A 117 5.96 -12.74 -15.68
CA GLN A 117 5.99 -12.88 -14.22
C GLN A 117 4.70 -13.48 -13.64
N ALA A 118 3.61 -13.51 -14.41
CA ALA A 118 2.31 -13.95 -13.92
C ALA A 118 2.07 -15.42 -14.31
N SER A 119 1.76 -16.25 -13.31
CA SER A 119 1.48 -17.69 -13.46
C SER A 119 0.26 -17.99 -14.31
N ASP A 120 -0.63 -17.01 -14.45
CA ASP A 120 -1.91 -17.15 -15.15
C ASP A 120 -1.75 -17.12 -16.68
N PHE A 121 -0.58 -16.72 -17.18
CA PHE A 121 -0.32 -16.57 -18.61
C PHE A 121 0.73 -17.57 -19.10
N VAL A 122 0.48 -18.15 -20.26
CA VAL A 122 1.37 -19.10 -20.92
C VAL A 122 1.64 -18.62 -22.34
N SER A 123 2.89 -18.71 -22.78
CA SER A 123 3.25 -18.51 -24.18
C SER A 123 2.99 -19.80 -24.96
N VAL A 124 2.01 -19.78 -25.87
CA VAL A 124 1.68 -20.89 -26.77
C VAL A 124 2.08 -20.57 -28.21
N SER A 125 2.38 -21.58 -29.02
CA SER A 125 2.52 -21.41 -30.46
C SER A 125 1.13 -21.46 -31.07
N PHE A 126 0.74 -20.39 -31.77
CA PHE A 126 -0.54 -20.31 -32.47
C PHE A 126 -0.34 -19.62 -33.81
N GLN A 127 -0.71 -20.30 -34.90
CA GLN A 127 -0.48 -19.87 -36.28
C GLN A 127 1.01 -19.60 -36.56
N GLY A 128 1.89 -20.47 -36.07
CA GLY A 128 3.35 -20.36 -36.26
C GLY A 128 4.04 -19.20 -35.54
N SER A 129 3.33 -18.46 -34.68
CA SER A 129 3.88 -17.36 -33.88
C SER A 129 3.63 -17.57 -32.39
N ARG A 130 4.52 -17.06 -31.53
CA ARG A 130 4.31 -17.08 -30.07
C ARG A 130 3.23 -16.07 -29.68
N ARG A 131 2.21 -16.55 -28.98
CA ARG A 131 1.10 -15.75 -28.47
C ARG A 131 0.85 -16.06 -27.00
N TRP A 132 0.30 -15.10 -26.28
CA TRP A 132 -0.11 -15.26 -24.90
C TRP A 132 -1.47 -15.94 -24.83
N TRP A 133 -1.60 -16.85 -23.87
CA TRP A 133 -2.83 -17.56 -23.55
C TRP A 133 -2.99 -17.68 -22.03
N LEU A 134 -4.18 -18.09 -21.59
CA LEU A 134 -4.52 -18.28 -20.19
C LEU A 134 -4.21 -19.72 -19.76
N ALA A 135 -3.42 -19.88 -18.69
CA ALA A 135 -2.98 -21.19 -18.19
C ALA A 135 -4.14 -22.12 -17.82
N GLY A 136 -5.26 -21.56 -17.34
CA GLY A 136 -6.43 -22.31 -16.87
C GLY A 136 -7.43 -22.71 -17.96
N ARG A 137 -7.17 -22.41 -19.24
CA ARG A 137 -8.08 -22.73 -20.35
C ARG A 137 -7.49 -23.76 -21.31
N PRO A 138 -8.33 -24.60 -21.94
CA PRO A 138 -7.86 -25.47 -23.02
C PRO A 138 -7.18 -24.63 -24.10
N ILE A 139 -6.00 -25.06 -24.51
CA ILE A 139 -5.24 -24.37 -25.56
C ILE A 139 -6.06 -24.52 -26.85
N PRO A 140 -6.40 -23.41 -27.53
CA PRO A 140 -7.15 -23.49 -28.77
C PRO A 140 -6.35 -24.30 -29.80
N GLU A 141 -7.01 -25.27 -30.43
CA GLU A 141 -6.40 -26.09 -31.47
C GLU A 141 -5.92 -25.17 -32.59
N ASP A 142 -4.62 -25.22 -32.88
CA ASP A 142 -4.02 -24.38 -33.92
C ASP A 142 -4.44 -24.93 -35.28
N PRO A 143 -5.23 -24.20 -36.09
CA PRO A 143 -5.63 -24.65 -37.42
C PRO A 143 -4.44 -24.80 -38.37
N ALA A 144 -3.28 -24.25 -38.01
CA ALA A 144 -2.04 -24.34 -38.77
C ALA A 144 -1.04 -25.35 -38.17
N SER A 145 -1.39 -26.11 -37.12
CA SER A 145 -0.48 -27.14 -36.61
C SER A 145 -0.40 -28.28 -37.63
N PRO A 146 0.76 -28.57 -38.24
CA PRO A 146 0.96 -29.87 -38.87
C PRO A 146 0.70 -30.97 -37.82
N PRO A 147 0.21 -32.16 -38.23
CA PRO A 147 0.01 -33.26 -37.32
C PRO A 147 1.33 -33.53 -36.60
N GLN A 148 1.32 -33.50 -35.26
CA GLN A 148 2.47 -33.90 -34.47
C GLN A 148 2.71 -35.40 -34.65
N ILE A 149 3.40 -35.76 -35.72
CA ILE A 149 4.08 -37.05 -35.84
C ILE A 149 5.22 -37.00 -34.83
N GLY A 150 5.18 -37.94 -33.89
CA GLY A 150 5.91 -37.88 -32.64
C GLY A 150 7.41 -37.60 -32.76
N ALA A 151 7.88 -36.68 -31.90
CA ALA A 151 9.28 -36.58 -31.54
C ALA A 151 9.47 -37.12 -30.12
N ARG A 152 9.22 -38.42 -29.95
CA ARG A 152 9.75 -39.19 -28.83
C ARG A 152 11.20 -39.57 -29.18
N ALA A 153 12.12 -39.21 -28.29
CA ALA A 153 13.51 -39.67 -28.18
C ALA A 153 14.48 -39.39 -29.35
N ARG A 154 15.54 -38.61 -29.07
CA ARG A 154 16.93 -39.06 -29.30
C ARG A 154 17.88 -38.47 -28.24
N ASN A 155 18.47 -39.39 -27.47
CA ASN A 155 19.76 -39.26 -26.79
C ASN A 155 20.84 -38.67 -27.71
N ARG A 156 21.80 -37.91 -27.15
CA ARG A 156 23.21 -38.35 -27.16
C ARG A 156 24.14 -37.50 -26.28
N ALA A 157 24.93 -38.25 -25.51
CA ALA A 157 26.13 -37.90 -24.76
C ALA A 157 27.15 -37.04 -25.52
N ARG A 158 27.88 -36.22 -24.75
CA ARG A 158 29.34 -36.25 -24.68
C ARG A 158 29.81 -35.77 -23.32
#